data_AF-A0A7Y2X601-F1
#
_entry.id   AF-A0A7Y2X601-F1
#
_cell.length_a   1.000
_cell.length_b   1.000
_cell.length_c   1.000
_cell.angle_alpha   90.00
_cell.angle_beta   90.00
_cell.angle_gamma   90.00
#
_symmetry.space_group_name_H-M   'P 1'
#
loop_
_entity.id
_entity.type
_entity.pdbx_description
1 polymer ?
#
loop_
_entity_poly.entity_id
_entity_poly.type
_entity_poly.pdbx_seq_one_letter_code
_entity_poly.pdbx_strand_id
1 'polypeptide(L)'
;GANLVWVGLGCPKQERWIAEHKDQLPPAVYFGIGAAFAFHAGDVKQAPAWIQKYGIEWAYRLCKEPRRLFKRYFTYNSLFVWYSLRDQMKD
;
A
#
# COMPACT_ATOMS: atom_id res chain seq x y z
N GLY A 1 -14.34 10.25 -22.62
CA GLY A 1 -13.01 9.65 -22.41
C GLY A 1 -13.11 8.60 -21.32
N ALA A 2 -11.99 8.11 -20.79
CA ALA A 2 -12.00 7.23 -19.62
C ALA A 2 -12.48 8.00 -18.38
N ASN A 3 -13.40 7.42 -17.61
CA ASN A 3 -13.96 8.04 -16.40
C ASN A 3 -13.32 7.51 -15.11
N LEU A 4 -12.65 6.35 -15.19
CA LEU A 4 -11.97 5.68 -14.09
C LEU A 4 -10.57 5.27 -14.58
N VAL A 5 -9.54 5.66 -13.84
CA VAL A 5 -8.14 5.39 -14.20
C VAL A 5 -7.44 4.71 -13.03
N TRP A 6 -6.86 3.54 -13.26
CA TRP A 6 -6.14 2.78 -12.23
C TRP A 6 -4.63 2.94 -12.42
N VAL A 7 -3.94 3.39 -11.37
CA VAL A 7 -2.52 3.74 -11.38
C VAL A 7 -1.75 2.76 -10.49
N GLY A 8 -0.94 1.90 -11.12
CA GLY A 8 -0.17 0.83 -10.47
C GLY A 8 1.32 1.13 -10.31
N LEU A 9 1.71 2.35 -9.92
CA LEU A 9 3.12 2.74 -9.78
C LEU A 9 3.73 2.45 -8.39
N GLY A 10 2.90 2.04 -7.44
CA GLY A 10 3.29 1.81 -6.06
C GLY A 10 3.43 3.10 -5.25
N CYS A 11 3.26 2.99 -3.93
CA CYS A 11 3.39 4.11 -3.01
C CYS A 11 4.87 4.44 -2.74
N PRO A 12 5.27 5.73 -2.69
CA PRO A 12 4.45 6.94 -2.83
C PRO A 12 4.38 7.51 -4.26
N LYS A 13 4.90 6.78 -5.26
CA LYS A 13 5.06 7.29 -6.63
C LYS A 13 3.71 7.54 -7.31
N GLN A 14 2.75 6.65 -7.11
CA GLN A 14 1.42 6.77 -7.70
C GLN A 14 0.70 8.03 -7.19
N GLU A 15 0.76 8.33 -5.90
CA GLU A 15 0.10 9.51 -5.32
C GLU A 15 0.73 10.80 -5.84
N ARG A 16 2.08 10.84 -5.91
CA ARG A 16 2.81 11.99 -6.45
C ARG A 16 2.50 12.21 -7.92
N TRP A 17 2.54 11.15 -8.72
CA TRP A 17 2.27 11.24 -10.15
C TRP A 17 0.85 11.75 -10.42
N ILE A 18 -0.15 11.22 -9.70
CA ILE A 18 -1.54 11.70 -9.80
C ILE A 18 -1.61 13.18 -9.41
N ALA A 19 -1.02 13.57 -8.26
CA ALA A 19 -1.06 14.96 -7.79
C ALA A 19 -0.40 15.95 -8.76
N GLU A 20 0.69 15.55 -9.41
CA GLU A 20 1.45 16.37 -10.37
C GLU A 20 0.75 16.51 -11.73
N HIS A 21 -0.06 15.53 -12.15
CA HIS A 21 -0.61 15.48 -13.51
C HIS A 21 -2.14 15.67 -13.58
N LYS A 22 -2.87 15.54 -12.46
CA LYS A 22 -4.35 15.57 -12.46
C LYS A 22 -4.96 16.76 -13.19
N ASP A 23 -4.31 17.92 -13.17
CA ASP A 23 -4.84 19.16 -13.77
C ASP A 23 -4.64 19.22 -15.29
N GLN A 24 -3.76 18.36 -15.83
CA GLN A 24 -3.47 18.21 -17.26
C GLN A 24 -4.18 17.00 -17.88
N LEU A 25 -4.78 16.14 -17.04
CA LEU A 25 -5.42 14.91 -17.47
C LEU A 25 -6.94 15.09 -17.58
N PRO A 26 -7.64 14.22 -18.33
CA PRO A 26 -9.10 14.25 -18.41
C PRO A 26 -9.76 14.13 -17.03
N PRO A 27 -10.93 14.76 -16.83
CA PRO A 27 -11.69 14.64 -15.59
C PRO A 27 -12.11 13.17 -15.40
N ALA A 28 -11.49 12.51 -14.43
CA ALA A 28 -11.68 11.11 -14.10
C ALA A 28 -11.34 10.85 -12.62
N VAL A 29 -11.77 9.71 -12.10
CA VAL A 29 -11.33 9.25 -10.78
C VAL A 29 -10.05 8.41 -10.94
N TYR A 30 -8.98 8.83 -10.28
CA TYR A 30 -7.68 8.17 -10.31
C TYR A 30 -7.46 7.34 -9.04
N PHE A 31 -7.32 6.03 -9.20
CA PHE A 31 -7.14 5.08 -8.11
C PHE A 31 -5.69 4.63 -8.05
N GLY A 32 -5.00 4.89 -6.94
CA GLY A 32 -3.71 4.28 -6.66
C GLY A 32 -3.89 2.82 -6.21
N ILE A 33 -3.65 1.86 -7.10
CA ILE A 33 -3.92 0.44 -6.83
C ILE A 33 -2.68 -0.35 -6.35
N GLY A 34 -1.52 0.30 -6.30
CA GLY A 34 -0.27 -0.35 -5.92
C GLY A 34 0.05 -1.57 -6.80
N ALA A 35 0.30 -2.71 -6.17
CA ALA A 35 0.70 -3.94 -6.84
C ALA A 35 -0.49 -4.81 -7.32
N ALA A 36 -1.72 -4.30 -7.32
CA ALA A 36 -2.90 -5.10 -7.65
C ALA A 36 -2.83 -5.75 -9.04
N PHE A 37 -2.31 -5.06 -10.06
CA PHE A 37 -2.09 -5.66 -11.38
C PHE A 37 -1.09 -6.82 -11.35
N ALA A 38 0.03 -6.67 -10.64
CA ALA A 38 1.04 -7.72 -10.51
C ALA A 38 0.49 -8.97 -9.79
N PHE A 39 -0.44 -8.79 -8.85
CA PHE A 39 -1.16 -9.92 -8.25
C PHE A 39 -2.11 -10.60 -9.25
N HIS A 40 -2.86 -9.83 -10.04
CA HIS A 40 -3.79 -10.39 -11.03
C HIS A 40 -3.08 -11.04 -12.22
N ALA A 41 -1.91 -10.52 -12.61
CA ALA A 41 -1.06 -11.09 -13.66
C ALA A 41 -0.31 -12.35 -13.21
N GLY A 42 -0.30 -12.65 -11.89
CA GLY A 42 0.43 -13.78 -11.32
C GLY A 42 1.92 -13.54 -11.08
N ASP A 43 2.41 -12.32 -11.32
CA ASP A 43 3.82 -11.93 -11.11
C ASP A 43 4.21 -11.95 -9.64
N VAL A 44 3.25 -11.66 -8.74
CA VAL A 44 3.45 -11.68 -7.30
C VAL A 44 2.53 -12.72 -6.66
N LYS A 45 3.13 -13.64 -5.90
CA LYS A 45 2.37 -14.62 -5.10
C LYS A 45 1.80 -13.98 -3.85
N GLN A 46 0.48 -14.03 -3.70
CA GLN A 46 -0.19 -13.70 -2.44
C GLN A 46 0.19 -14.69 -1.34
N ALA A 47 0.00 -14.27 -0.09
CA ALA A 47 0.13 -15.18 1.05
C ALA A 47 -0.93 -16.30 0.97
N PRO A 48 -0.68 -17.51 1.52
CA PRO A 48 -1.71 -18.53 1.69
C PRO A 48 -2.96 -17.98 2.38
N ALA A 49 -4.14 -18.47 2.00
CA ALA A 49 -5.43 -17.97 2.48
C ALA A 49 -5.55 -17.96 4.02
N TRP A 50 -4.95 -18.94 4.71
CA TRP A 50 -4.95 -18.95 6.18
C TRP A 50 -4.18 -17.76 6.76
N ILE A 51 -3.02 -17.40 6.19
CA ILE A 51 -2.23 -16.22 6.60
C ILE A 51 -3.02 -14.93 6.37
N GLN A 52 -3.71 -14.82 5.23
CA GLN A 52 -4.58 -13.68 4.93
C GLN A 52 -5.70 -13.56 5.97
N LYS A 53 -6.37 -14.68 6.31
CA LYS A 53 -7.47 -14.73 7.28
C LYS A 53 -7.05 -14.31 8.70
N TYR A 54 -5.82 -14.61 9.10
CA TYR A 54 -5.27 -14.19 10.40
C TYR A 54 -4.71 -12.75 10.40
N GLY A 55 -4.74 -12.03 9.27
CA GLY A 55 -4.23 -10.66 9.18
C GLY A 55 -2.71 -10.53 9.29
N ILE A 56 -1.97 -11.64 9.17
CA ILE A 56 -0.50 -11.70 9.31
C ILE A 56 0.24 -11.70 7.96
N GLU A 57 -0.44 -11.29 6.89
CA GLU A 57 0.16 -11.19 5.55
C GLU A 57 1.37 -10.23 5.52
N TRP A 58 1.36 -9.18 6.34
CA TRP A 58 2.49 -8.27 6.45
C TRP A 58 3.78 -9.02 6.87
N ALA A 59 3.69 -9.98 7.79
CA ALA A 59 4.84 -10.75 8.25
C ALA A 59 5.35 -11.68 7.16
N TYR A 60 4.43 -12.35 6.43
CA TYR A 60 4.78 -13.14 5.25
C TYR A 60 5.53 -12.31 4.20
N ARG A 61 5.04 -11.10 3.92
CA ARG A 61 5.69 -10.17 2.97
C ARG A 61 7.05 -9.71 3.47
N LEU A 62 7.19 -9.41 4.76
CA LEU A 62 8.47 -9.04 5.37
C LEU A 62 9.50 -10.16 5.23
N CYS A 63 9.11 -11.42 5.44
CA CYS A 63 10.00 -12.58 5.24
C CYS A 63 10.43 -12.74 3.78
N LYS A 64 9.55 -12.40 2.81
CA LYS A 64 9.87 -12.46 1.37
C LYS A 64 10.77 -11.32 0.91
N GLU A 65 10.59 -10.11 1.46
CA GLU A 65 11.30 -8.91 1.02
C GLU A 65 11.86 -8.10 2.20
N PRO A 66 12.76 -8.69 3.02
CA PRO A 66 13.18 -8.10 4.29
C PRO A 66 13.91 -6.76 4.09
N ARG A 67 14.82 -6.69 3.12
CA ARG A 67 15.58 -5.46 2.82
C ARG A 67 14.69 -4.29 2.45
N ARG A 68 13.57 -4.54 1.77
CA ARG A 68 12.65 -3.50 1.29
C ARG A 68 11.65 -3.09 2.37
N LEU A 69 11.09 -4.07 3.09
CA LEU A 69 9.96 -3.83 3.99
C LEU A 69 10.37 -3.57 5.44
N PHE A 70 11.55 -4.02 5.89
CA PHE A 70 11.96 -3.88 7.28
C PHE A 70 11.98 -2.41 7.75
N LYS A 71 12.70 -1.54 7.02
CA LYS A 71 12.77 -0.11 7.34
C LYS A 71 11.38 0.53 7.37
N ARG A 72 10.55 0.20 6.37
CA ARG A 72 9.18 0.72 6.25
C ARG A 72 8.35 0.32 7.47
N TYR A 73 8.30 -0.96 7.81
CA TYR A 73 7.47 -1.46 8.90
C TYR A 73 7.97 -1.01 10.25
N PHE A 74 9.28 -1.00 10.49
CA PHE A 74 9.83 -0.49 11.74
C PHE A 74 9.42 0.96 11.98
N THR A 75 9.58 1.84 10.98
CA THR A 75 9.20 3.25 11.11
C THR A 75 7.71 3.43 11.28
N TYR A 76 6.87 2.91 10.38
CA TYR A 76 5.44 3.22 10.43
C TYR A 76 4.70 2.47 11.53
N ASN A 77 5.07 1.22 11.84
CA ASN A 77 4.41 0.47 12.91
C ASN A 77 4.77 1.04 14.29
N SER A 78 6.03 1.46 14.51
CA SER A 78 6.40 2.11 15.78
C SER A 78 5.69 3.44 15.98
N LEU A 79 5.58 4.26 14.92
CA LEU A 79 4.79 5.49 14.94
C LEU A 79 3.32 5.19 15.26
N PHE A 80 2.73 4.21 14.57
CA PHE A 80 1.34 3.82 14.80
C PHE A 80 1.10 3.43 16.27
N VAL A 81 1.92 2.53 16.82
CA VAL A 81 1.80 2.11 18.23
C VAL A 81 1.95 3.31 19.16
N TRP A 82 2.92 4.19 18.92
CA TRP A 82 3.09 5.39 19.75
C TRP A 82 1.88 6.32 19.71
N TYR A 83 1.35 6.61 18.51
CA TYR A 83 0.17 7.45 18.35
C TYR A 83 -1.06 6.80 18.99
N SER A 84 -1.29 5.51 18.78
CA SER A 84 -2.41 4.78 19.38
C SER A 84 -2.35 4.76 20.91
N LEU A 85 -1.17 4.52 21.50
CA LEU A 85 -1.00 4.55 22.95
C LEU A 85 -1.19 5.96 23.50
N ARG A 86 -0.64 6.98 22.82
CA ARG A 86 -0.81 8.38 23.22
C ARG A 86 -2.27 8.81 23.19
N ASP A 87 -3.04 8.35 22.21
CA ASP A 87 -4.46 8.66 22.07
C ASP A 87 -5.27 8.05 23.23
N GLN A 88 -5.03 6.77 23.55
CA GLN A 88 -5.66 6.09 24.67
C GLN A 88 -5.33 6.69 26.05
N MET A 89 -4.20 7.40 26.18
CA MET A 89 -3.81 8.09 27.42
C MET A 89 -4.37 9.51 27.55
N LYS A 90 -5.01 10.04 26.50
CA LYS A 90 -5.66 11.36 26.54
C LYS A 90 -7.13 11.29 26.95
N ASP A 91 -7.72 10.11 26.87
CA ASP A 91 -9.02 9.75 27.46
C ASP A 91 -8.85 9.38 28.94
#